data_AF-A0A2G9U7D8-F1
#
_entry.id   AF-A0A2G9U7D8-F1
#
_cell.length_a   1.000
_cell.length_b   1.000
_cell.length_c   1.000
_cell.angle_alpha   90.00
_cell.angle_beta   90.00
_cell.angle_gamma   90.00
#
_symmetry.space_group_name_H-M   'P 1'
#
loop_
_entity.id
_entity.type
_entity.pdbx_description
1 polymer ?
#
loop_
_entity_poly.entity_id
_entity_poly.type
_entity_poly.pdbx_seq_one_letter_code
_entity_poly.pdbx_strand_id
1 'polypeptide(L)'
;MVDYFRNFSSLLGVKLTYVRHQGTLFAECESDSAIFVQSRNCNYIHGFHPTTVVKIANKCSLKIFDEQCFRRLLAECSTRGFDASYELTKMTIIRMSFVKGWGAEYQRKDVTSTPCWIEIHLHAPLTVSYYPKYSDA
;
A
#
# COMPACT_ATOMS: atom_id res chain seq x y z
N MET A 1 6.76 -14.43 -6.90
CA MET A 1 7.41 -13.31 -7.62
C MET A 1 7.66 -12.20 -6.60
N VAL A 2 8.68 -12.37 -5.75
CA VAL A 2 9.14 -11.37 -4.76
C VAL A 2 10.66 -11.29 -4.89
N ASP A 3 11.15 -11.00 -6.09
CA ASP A 3 12.60 -10.96 -6.36
C ASP A 3 12.92 -9.79 -7.30
N TYR A 4 12.91 -8.56 -6.77
CA TYR A 4 13.55 -7.44 -7.48
C TYR A 4 14.09 -6.28 -6.62
N PHE A 5 14.05 -6.37 -5.28
CA PHE A 5 14.38 -5.22 -4.42
C PHE A 5 15.62 -5.38 -3.53
N ARG A 6 16.49 -6.37 -3.77
CA ARG A 6 17.57 -6.69 -2.82
C ARG A 6 18.81 -5.77 -2.85
N ASN A 7 18.91 -4.78 -3.74
CA ASN A 7 20.19 -4.06 -3.97
C ASN A 7 20.16 -2.51 -3.89
N PHE A 8 19.21 -1.87 -3.20
CA PHE A 8 19.22 -0.40 -2.97
C PHE A 8 19.32 -0.02 -1.47
N SER A 9 19.89 -0.90 -0.64
CA SER A 9 19.50 -1.05 0.78
C SER A 9 20.39 -0.41 1.85
N SER A 10 21.53 0.22 1.58
CA SER A 10 22.39 0.67 2.71
C SER A 10 22.08 2.06 3.30
N LEU A 11 21.36 2.95 2.60
CA LEU A 11 21.09 4.32 3.09
C LEU A 11 19.60 4.69 3.17
N LEU A 12 18.73 4.07 2.37
CA LEU A 12 17.28 4.36 2.28
C LEU A 12 16.42 3.14 2.65
N GLY A 13 16.89 2.32 3.59
CA GLY A 13 16.28 1.04 3.94
C GLY A 13 14.80 1.12 4.33
N VAL A 14 13.99 0.31 3.66
CA VAL A 14 12.63 -0.04 4.07
C VAL A 14 12.50 -1.56 4.04
N LYS A 15 11.91 -2.12 5.09
CA LYS A 15 11.60 -3.54 5.17
C LYS A 15 10.11 -3.74 4.97
N LEU A 16 9.76 -4.49 3.92
CA LEU A 16 8.40 -4.89 3.63
C LEU A 16 8.17 -6.32 4.13
N THR A 17 7.20 -6.49 5.02
CA THR A 17 6.86 -7.80 5.61
C THR A 17 5.42 -8.17 5.30
N TYR A 18 5.23 -9.23 4.51
CA TYR A 18 3.90 -9.77 4.22
C TYR A 18 3.57 -10.95 5.14
N VAL A 19 2.55 -10.77 5.97
CA VAL A 19 2.06 -11.79 6.91
C VAL A 19 0.97 -12.61 6.21
N ARG A 20 1.38 -13.71 5.58
CA ARG A 20 0.52 -14.51 4.69
C ARG A 20 -0.79 -14.99 5.33
N HIS A 21 -0.77 -15.42 6.59
CA HIS A 21 -1.96 -15.93 7.26
C HIS A 21 -2.98 -14.83 7.62
N GLN A 22 -2.57 -13.56 7.67
CA GLN A 22 -3.45 -12.41 7.93
C GLN A 22 -3.81 -11.66 6.65
N GLY A 23 -3.07 -11.87 5.56
CA GLY A 23 -3.20 -11.06 4.34
C GLY A 23 -2.77 -9.61 4.55
N THR A 24 -1.77 -9.39 5.41
CA THR A 24 -1.37 -8.04 5.86
C THR A 24 0.04 -7.70 5.38
N LEU A 25 0.22 -6.50 4.82
CA LEU A 25 1.54 -5.97 4.46
C LEU A 25 1.93 -4.86 5.44
N PHE A 26 3.13 -4.98 6.00
CA PHE A 26 3.77 -3.96 6.83
C PHE A 26 4.94 -3.32 6.11
N ALA A 27 5.13 -2.02 6.34
CA ALA A 27 6.35 -1.30 6.00
C ALA A 27 7.01 -0.81 7.28
N GLU A 28 8.28 -1.16 7.44
CA GLU A 28 9.13 -0.76 8.55
C GLU A 28 10.28 0.10 8.04
N CYS A 29 10.49 1.25 8.68
CA CYS A 29 11.56 2.16 8.32
C CYS A 29 12.87 1.72 9.00
N GLU A 30 13.80 1.20 8.20
CA GLU A 30 15.14 0.82 8.68
C GLU A 30 16.19 1.94 8.49
N SER A 31 15.87 2.95 7.67
CA SER A 31 16.68 4.15 7.43
C SER A 31 16.63 5.13 8.61
N ASP A 32 17.70 5.90 8.81
CA ASP A 32 17.76 7.03 9.76
C ASP A 32 16.83 8.18 9.37
N SER A 33 16.47 8.27 8.08
CA SER A 33 15.49 9.23 7.58
C SER A 33 14.10 8.61 7.51
N ALA A 34 13.07 9.42 7.75
CA ALA A 34 11.69 8.98 7.62
C ALA A 34 11.33 8.60 6.18
N ILE A 35 10.42 7.63 6.06
CA ILE A 35 9.73 7.30 4.81
C ILE A 35 8.29 7.81 4.86
N PHE A 36 7.70 8.04 3.71
CA PHE A 36 6.37 8.61 3.58
C PHE A 36 5.54 7.69 2.69
N VAL A 37 4.38 7.25 3.17
CA VAL A 37 3.57 6.23 2.51
C VAL A 37 2.17 6.75 2.24
N GLN A 38 1.72 6.59 1.00
CA GLN A 38 0.33 6.74 0.61
C GLN A 38 -0.22 5.36 0.27
N SER A 39 -1.08 4.85 1.15
CA SER A 39 -1.89 3.66 0.91
C SER A 39 -3.34 4.00 1.17
N ARG A 40 -4.18 3.92 0.13
CA ARG A 40 -5.63 4.16 0.28
C ARG A 40 -6.27 3.14 1.24
N ASN A 41 -5.79 1.90 1.23
CA ASN A 41 -6.25 0.86 2.15
C ASN A 41 -5.92 1.22 3.61
N CYS A 42 -4.68 1.61 3.89
CA CYS A 42 -4.29 2.09 5.21
C CYS A 42 -5.09 3.33 5.64
N ASN A 43 -5.25 4.29 4.73
CA ASN A 43 -6.00 5.51 5.00
C ASN A 43 -7.46 5.21 5.33
N TYR A 44 -8.09 4.29 4.60
CA TYR A 44 -9.46 3.86 4.87
C TYR A 44 -9.59 3.24 6.27
N ILE A 45 -8.68 2.36 6.66
CA ILE A 45 -8.70 1.70 7.99
C ILE A 45 -8.63 2.73 9.14
N HIS A 46 -7.89 3.83 8.94
CA HIS A 46 -7.71 4.87 9.95
C HIS A 46 -8.67 6.07 9.79
N GLY A 47 -9.61 6.02 8.82
CA GLY A 47 -10.54 7.11 8.55
C GLY A 47 -9.90 8.38 7.98
N PHE A 48 -8.72 8.26 7.36
CA PHE A 48 -8.03 9.38 6.70
C PHE A 48 -8.53 9.61 5.27
N HIS A 49 -8.28 10.80 4.74
CA HIS A 49 -8.53 11.10 3.34
C HIS A 49 -7.75 10.12 2.43
N PRO A 50 -8.31 9.63 1.30
CA PRO A 50 -7.66 8.60 0.47
C PRO A 50 -6.26 8.97 -0.02
N THR A 51 -5.99 10.27 -0.22
CA THR A 51 -4.68 10.78 -0.68
C THR A 51 -3.73 11.16 0.46
N THR A 52 -4.10 10.96 1.72
CA THR A 52 -3.24 11.24 2.88
C THR A 52 -1.92 10.48 2.77
N VAL A 53 -0.83 11.16 3.11
CA VAL A 53 0.52 10.60 3.15
C VAL A 53 0.94 10.48 4.62
N VAL A 54 1.17 9.24 5.05
CA VAL A 54 1.53 8.91 6.43
C VAL A 54 3.05 8.85 6.53
N LYS A 55 3.61 9.56 7.52
CA LYS A 55 5.04 9.53 7.84
C LYS A 55 5.34 8.32 8.74
N ILE A 56 6.32 7.51 8.36
CA ILE A 56 6.87 6.43 9.18
C ILE A 56 8.27 6.86 9.63
N ALA A 57 8.43 7.13 10.92
CA ALA A 57 9.72 7.52 11.49
C ALA A 57 10.68 6.32 11.57
N ASN A 58 11.98 6.59 11.80
CA ASN A 58 13.01 5.58 11.99
C ASN A 58 12.57 4.53 13.05
N LYS A 59 12.75 3.25 12.73
CA LYS A 59 12.33 2.08 13.53
C LYS A 59 10.84 1.98 13.83
N CYS A 60 9.98 2.77 13.18
CA CYS A 60 8.55 2.57 13.22
C CYS A 60 8.10 1.60 12.12
N SER A 61 7.04 0.86 12.41
CA SER A 61 6.36 -0.03 11.47
C SER A 61 4.90 0.38 11.31
N LEU A 62 4.38 0.30 10.09
CA LEU A 62 3.01 0.63 9.75
C LEU A 62 2.38 -0.49 8.95
N LYS A 63 1.15 -0.86 9.30
CA LYS A 63 0.30 -1.69 8.45
C LYS A 63 -0.12 -0.88 7.23
N ILE A 64 0.44 -1.18 6.06
CA ILE A 64 0.18 -0.43 4.82
C ILE A 64 -0.85 -1.12 3.92
N PHE A 65 -1.22 -2.37 4.19
CA PHE A 65 -2.32 -3.05 3.50
C PHE A 65 -2.95 -4.14 4.38
N ASP A 66 -4.27 -4.25 4.29
CA ASP A 66 -5.07 -5.30 4.90
C ASP A 66 -6.03 -5.91 3.86
N GLU A 67 -5.84 -7.20 3.56
CA GLU A 67 -6.62 -7.92 2.56
C GLU A 67 -8.08 -8.14 2.98
N GLN A 68 -8.37 -8.28 4.29
CA GLN A 68 -9.74 -8.43 4.75
C GLN A 68 -10.52 -7.13 4.57
N CYS A 69 -9.88 -5.99 4.86
CA CYS A 69 -10.45 -4.68 4.55
C CYS A 69 -10.72 -4.51 3.05
N PHE A 70 -9.76 -4.90 2.21
CA PHE A 70 -9.92 -4.85 0.77
C PHE A 70 -11.07 -5.72 0.27
N ARG A 71 -11.17 -6.97 0.74
CA ARG A 71 -12.25 -7.91 0.35
C ARG A 71 -13.65 -7.39 0.73
N ARG A 72 -13.80 -6.77 1.90
CA ARG A 72 -15.08 -6.17 2.32
C ARG A 72 -15.50 -5.05 1.37
N LEU A 73 -14.57 -4.14 1.09
CA LEU A 73 -14.81 -3.06 0.14
C LEU A 73 -15.11 -3.58 -1.28
N LEU A 74 -14.42 -4.63 -1.71
CA LEU A 74 -14.71 -5.30 -2.97
C LEU A 74 -16.14 -5.85 -3.03
N ALA A 75 -16.58 -6.56 -1.99
CA ALA A 75 -17.92 -7.10 -1.91
C ALA A 75 -19.01 -6.00 -1.92
N GLU A 76 -18.77 -4.88 -1.23
CA GLU A 76 -19.67 -3.72 -1.25
C GLU A 76 -19.73 -3.08 -2.64
N CYS A 77 -18.58 -2.93 -3.31
CA CYS A 77 -18.49 -2.33 -4.63
C CYS A 77 -19.09 -3.19 -5.75
N SER A 78 -19.06 -4.53 -5.63
CA SER A 78 -19.70 -5.42 -6.59
C SER A 78 -21.21 -5.16 -6.75
N THR A 79 -21.85 -4.56 -5.75
CA THR A 79 -23.26 -4.14 -5.82
C THR A 79 -23.47 -2.80 -6.51
N ARG A 80 -22.40 -2.00 -6.70
CA ARG A 80 -22.44 -0.58 -7.14
C ARG A 80 -21.94 -0.32 -8.57
N GLY A 81 -21.43 -1.34 -9.27
CA GLY A 81 -21.07 -1.25 -10.69
C GLY A 81 -19.59 -0.97 -11.00
N PHE A 82 -19.30 -0.61 -12.26
CA PHE A 82 -17.96 -0.59 -12.86
C PHE A 82 -16.98 0.41 -12.24
N ASP A 83 -17.43 1.65 -11.96
CA ASP A 83 -16.56 2.70 -11.39
C ASP A 83 -15.99 2.32 -10.02
N ALA A 84 -16.74 1.55 -9.25
CA ALA A 84 -16.33 1.07 -7.94
C ALA A 84 -15.14 0.10 -8.03
N SER A 85 -15.07 -0.73 -9.08
CA SER A 85 -13.94 -1.63 -9.33
C SER A 85 -12.63 -0.89 -9.70
N TYR A 86 -12.75 0.21 -10.46
CA TYR A 86 -11.61 1.03 -10.84
C TYR A 86 -11.01 1.75 -9.62
N GLU A 87 -11.86 2.31 -8.74
CA GLU A 87 -11.39 2.92 -7.49
C GLU A 87 -10.77 1.91 -6.52
N LEU A 88 -11.22 0.64 -6.56
CA LEU A 88 -10.58 -0.43 -5.79
C LEU A 88 -9.23 -0.86 -6.36
N THR A 89 -9.02 -0.78 -7.67
CA THR A 89 -7.68 -0.98 -8.25
C THR A 89 -6.68 0.02 -7.65
N LYS A 90 -7.12 1.25 -7.33
CA LYS A 90 -6.26 2.23 -6.66
C LYS A 90 -5.93 1.86 -5.21
N MET A 91 -6.63 0.91 -4.59
CA MET A 91 -6.33 0.39 -3.25
C MET A 91 -5.18 -0.63 -3.25
N THR A 92 -4.85 -1.20 -4.42
CA THR A 92 -3.74 -2.15 -4.57
C THR A 92 -2.42 -1.46 -4.95
N ILE A 93 -2.46 -0.15 -5.19
CA ILE A 93 -1.30 0.68 -5.50
C ILE A 93 -0.91 1.46 -4.24
N ILE A 94 0.33 1.28 -3.80
CA ILE A 94 0.91 1.98 -2.66
C ILE A 94 2.11 2.77 -3.15
N ARG A 95 2.13 4.07 -2.86
CA ARG A 95 3.26 4.94 -3.19
C ARG A 95 4.06 5.24 -1.94
N MET A 96 5.38 5.24 -2.08
CA MET A 96 6.28 5.51 -0.96
C MET A 96 7.44 6.37 -1.43
N SER A 97 7.76 7.42 -0.69
CA SER A 97 8.96 8.23 -0.93
C SER A 97 9.91 8.15 0.26
N PHE A 98 11.19 8.40 -0.02
CA PHE A 98 12.26 8.37 0.97
C PHE A 98 12.71 9.79 1.30
N VAL A 99 12.98 10.06 2.58
CA VAL A 99 13.52 11.33 3.11
C VAL A 99 12.56 12.53 3.02
N LYS A 100 11.84 12.70 1.91
CA LYS A 100 10.98 13.86 1.64
C LYS A 100 9.52 13.44 1.42
N GLY A 101 8.62 14.01 2.22
CA GLY A 101 7.17 13.83 2.06
C GLY A 101 6.56 14.68 0.94
N TRP A 102 5.33 14.32 0.58
CA TRP A 102 4.48 15.01 -0.39
C TRP A 102 3.02 15.02 0.08
N GLY A 103 2.16 15.80 -0.56
CA GLY A 103 0.73 15.87 -0.28
C GLY A 103 0.30 17.25 0.23
N ALA A 104 -0.92 17.31 0.79
CA ALA A 104 -1.53 18.56 1.25
C ALA A 104 -0.63 19.33 2.25
N GLU A 105 -0.07 18.59 3.21
CA GLU A 105 0.76 19.09 4.31
C GLU A 105 2.22 19.41 3.92
N TYR A 106 2.59 19.25 2.64
CA TYR A 106 3.96 19.44 2.18
C TYR A 106 4.04 20.43 1.02
N GLN A 107 5.23 21.01 0.81
CA GLN A 107 5.49 21.85 -0.37
C GLN A 107 5.32 21.06 -1.68
N ARG A 108 5.73 19.79 -1.68
CA ARG A 108 5.59 18.87 -2.82
C ARG A 108 4.16 18.37 -2.88
N LYS A 109 3.45 18.65 -3.97
CA LYS A 109 2.04 18.25 -4.11
C LYS A 109 1.86 16.85 -4.72
N ASP A 110 2.84 16.39 -5.47
CA ASP A 110 2.85 15.06 -6.09
C ASP A 110 4.10 14.25 -5.71
N VAL A 111 3.98 12.92 -5.72
CA VAL A 111 5.08 12.00 -5.39
C VAL A 111 6.25 12.16 -6.37
N THR A 112 5.97 12.50 -7.63
CA THR A 112 6.97 12.73 -8.69
C THR A 112 7.88 13.93 -8.40
N SER A 113 7.47 14.81 -7.49
CA SER A 113 8.32 15.92 -6.99
C SER A 113 9.30 15.49 -5.90
N THR A 114 9.25 14.23 -5.47
CA THR A 114 10.21 13.66 -4.51
C THR A 114 11.41 13.07 -5.25
N PRO A 115 12.63 13.20 -4.70
CA PRO A 115 13.85 12.79 -5.41
C PRO A 115 13.98 11.26 -5.56
N CYS A 116 13.35 10.49 -4.68
CA CYS A 116 13.36 9.03 -4.71
C CYS A 116 12.04 8.50 -4.16
N TRP A 117 11.37 7.67 -4.94
CA TRP A 117 10.11 7.04 -4.58
C TRP A 117 9.94 5.71 -5.32
N ILE A 118 9.04 4.89 -4.79
CA ILE A 118 8.62 3.62 -5.37
C ILE A 118 7.10 3.55 -5.45
N GLU A 119 6.63 2.76 -6.39
CA GLU A 119 5.23 2.35 -6.49
C GLU A 119 5.16 0.83 -6.31
N ILE A 120 4.35 0.38 -5.35
CA ILE A 120 4.15 -1.03 -5.03
C ILE A 120 2.79 -1.43 -5.56
N HIS A 121 2.77 -2.45 -6.42
CA HIS A 121 1.56 -3.01 -7.00
C HIS A 121 1.27 -4.36 -6.34
N LEU A 122 0.10 -4.48 -5.70
CA LEU A 122 -0.35 -5.72 -5.09
C LEU A 122 -1.22 -6.50 -6.08
N HIS A 123 -0.70 -7.62 -6.58
CA HIS A 123 -1.41 -8.47 -7.55
C HIS A 123 -2.30 -9.54 -6.89
N ALA A 124 -2.03 -9.91 -5.64
CA ALA A 124 -2.79 -10.91 -4.89
C ALA A 124 -4.28 -10.56 -4.64
N PRO A 125 -4.68 -9.30 -4.40
CA PRO A 125 -6.08 -8.97 -4.13
C PRO A 125 -7.00 -9.12 -5.35
N LEU A 126 -6.47 -9.24 -6.57
CA LEU A 126 -7.23 -9.37 -7.81
C LEU A 126 -7.45 -10.83 -8.24
N THR A 127 -6.62 -11.77 -7.76
CA THR A 127 -6.66 -13.19 -8.17
C THR A 127 -7.66 -14.01 -7.37
N VAL A 128 -8.06 -13.58 -6.17
CA VAL A 128 -9.10 -14.24 -5.36
C VAL A 128 -10.52 -14.01 -5.94
N SER A 129 -10.70 -12.99 -6.78
CA SER A 129 -11.96 -12.78 -7.50
C SER A 129 -12.21 -13.80 -8.63
N TYR A 130 -11.17 -14.52 -9.08
CA TYR A 130 -11.23 -15.39 -10.27
C TYR A 130 -11.11 -16.90 -10.00
N TYR A 131 -10.94 -17.31 -8.73
CA TYR A 131 -11.16 -18.70 -8.33
C TYR A 131 -12.45 -18.76 -7.49
N PRO A 132 -13.63 -18.89 -8.14
CA PRO A 132 -14.79 -19.35 -7.42
C PRO A 132 -14.48 -20.73 -6.86
N LYS A 133 -14.99 -20.99 -5.65
CA LYS A 133 -15.07 -22.33 -5.06
C LYS A 133 -15.69 -23.31 -6.07
N TYR A 134 -14.87 -24.03 -6.80
CA TYR A 134 -15.23 -25.23 -7.56
C TYR A 134 -14.03 -26.18 -7.51
N SER A 135 -13.84 -26.80 -6.35
CA SER A 135 -13.01 -28.00 -6.21
C SER A 135 -13.53 -28.90 -5.10
N ASP A 136 -14.85 -28.94 -4.92
CA ASP A 136 -15.55 -29.99 -4.20
C ASP A 136 -16.57 -30.60 -5.16
N ALA A 137 -16.08 -31.49 -6.02
CA ALA A 137 -16.83 -32.50 -6.77
C ALA A 137 -15.91 -33.70 -7.02
#